data_AF-A0A2W6V5G4-F1
#
_entry.id   AF-A0A2W6V5G4-F1
#
_cell.length_a   1.000
_cell.length_b   1.000
_cell.length_c   1.000
_cell.angle_alpha   90.00
_cell.angle_beta   90.00
_cell.angle_gamma   90.00
#
_symmetry.space_group_name_H-M   'P 1'
#
loop_
_entity.id
_entity.type
_entity.pdbx_description
1 polymer ?
#
loop_
_entity_poly.entity_id
_entity_poly.type
_entity_poly.pdbx_seq_one_letter_code
_entity_poly.pdbx_strand_id
1 'polypeptide(L)'
;RDAIRLECQIGQAKGRAVAEGKYSNPDWYHRAKAALKHINRDRQRLMQHMKALRVEARRNCPAWQARDKAILRELNARVPKEVFDECVRVVDEELEMMR
;
A
#
# COMPACT_ATOMS: atom_id res chain seq x y z
N ARG A 1 7.55 17.27 8.41
CA ARG A 1 8.34 18.50 8.11
C ARG A 1 9.84 18.21 8.12
N ASP A 2 10.34 17.35 9.01
CA ASP A 2 11.78 17.06 9.11
C ASP A 2 12.40 16.38 7.89
N ALA A 3 11.69 15.44 7.24
CA ALA A 3 12.20 14.78 6.02
C ALA A 3 12.55 15.78 4.91
N ILE A 4 11.63 16.69 4.59
CA ILE A 4 11.78 17.72 3.55
C ILE A 4 12.92 18.66 3.92
N ARG A 5 12.99 19.08 5.19
CA ARG A 5 14.08 19.93 5.69
C ARG A 5 15.44 19.24 5.53
N LEU A 6 15.54 17.97 5.92
CA LEU A 6 16.77 17.19 5.82
C LEU A 6 17.19 16.95 4.35
N GLU A 7 16.23 16.63 3.49
CA GLU A 7 16.46 16.49 2.04
C GLU A 7 17.00 17.77 1.43
N CYS A 8 16.39 18.92 1.76
CA CYS A 8 16.89 20.22 1.31
C CYS A 8 18.29 20.52 1.83
N GLN A 9 18.58 20.28 3.11
CA GLN A 9 19.91 20.51 3.70
C GLN A 9 20.98 19.62 3.06
N ILE A 10 20.70 18.34 2.86
CA ILE A 10 21.59 17.39 2.16
C ILE A 10 21.78 17.83 0.71
N GLY A 11 20.71 18.28 0.03
CA GLY A 11 20.77 18.81 -1.33
C GLY A 11 21.66 20.05 -1.45
N GLN A 12 21.51 21.01 -0.54
CA GLN A 12 22.35 22.21 -0.49
C GLN A 12 23.81 21.88 -0.20
N ALA A 13 24.07 20.93 0.71
CA ALA A 13 25.43 20.46 1.01
C ALA A 13 26.11 19.83 -0.21
N LYS A 14 25.38 18.99 -0.96
CA LYS A 14 25.86 18.42 -2.23
C LYS A 14 26.10 19.50 -3.28
N GLY A 15 25.16 20.44 -3.42
CA GLY A 15 25.27 21.55 -4.37
C GLY A 15 26.52 22.40 -4.12
N ARG A 16 26.79 22.74 -2.85
CA ARG A 16 28.01 23.46 -2.46
C ARG A 16 29.29 22.66 -2.71
N ALA A 17 29.27 21.35 -2.46
CA ALA A 17 30.42 20.50 -2.74
C ALA A 17 30.75 20.47 -4.24
N VAL A 18 29.74 20.39 -5.11
CA VAL A 18 29.92 20.39 -6.57
C VAL A 18 30.34 21.77 -7.10
N ALA A 19 29.71 22.85 -6.63
CA ALA A 19 29.94 24.18 -7.15
C ALA A 19 31.23 24.84 -6.62
N GLU A 20 31.59 24.60 -5.37
CA GLU A 20 32.68 25.30 -4.68
C GLU A 20 33.82 24.38 -4.23
N GLY A 21 33.69 23.06 -4.41
CA GLY A 21 34.64 22.08 -3.86
C GLY A 21 34.59 21.97 -2.33
N LYS A 22 33.66 22.67 -1.66
CA LYS A 22 33.54 22.72 -0.20
C LYS A 22 32.62 21.61 0.31
N TYR A 23 33.23 20.52 0.75
CA TYR A 23 32.51 19.41 1.35
C TYR A 23 31.99 19.78 2.75
N SER A 24 30.78 19.32 3.05
CA SER A 24 30.23 19.38 4.41
C SER A 24 30.92 18.36 5.31
N ASN A 25 30.84 18.58 6.62
CA ASN A 25 31.36 17.63 7.61
C ASN A 25 30.84 16.19 7.32
N PRO A 26 31.73 15.20 7.15
CA PRO A 26 31.34 13.83 6.80
C PRO A 26 30.42 13.19 7.83
N ASP A 27 30.69 13.34 9.13
CA ASP A 27 29.88 12.75 10.20
C ASP A 27 28.46 13.32 10.23
N TRP A 28 28.32 14.63 10.01
CA TRP A 28 27.01 15.25 9.84
C TRP A 28 26.29 14.66 8.63
N TYR A 29 26.96 14.55 7.48
CA TYR A 29 26.34 14.08 6.24
C TYR A 29 25.88 12.63 6.34
N HIS A 30 26.69 11.75 6.93
CA HIS A 30 26.34 10.35 7.17
C HIS A 30 25.16 10.22 8.14
N ARG A 31 25.16 10.96 9.26
CA ARG A 31 24.04 10.99 10.20
C ARG A 31 22.75 11.49 9.56
N ALA A 32 22.84 12.57 8.78
CA ALA A 32 21.70 13.13 8.07
C ALA A 32 21.11 12.12 7.06
N LYS A 33 21.94 11.46 6.25
CA LYS A 33 21.47 10.42 5.32
C LYS A 33 20.84 9.23 6.04
N ALA A 34 21.42 8.79 7.16
CA ALA A 34 20.87 7.69 7.95
C ALA A 34 19.49 8.07 8.52
N ALA A 35 19.37 9.25 9.14
CA ALA A 35 18.10 9.75 9.66
C ALA A 35 17.03 9.83 8.56
N LEU A 36 17.38 10.38 7.38
CA LEU A 36 16.46 10.45 6.25
C LEU A 36 16.00 9.07 5.77
N LYS A 37 16.89 8.09 5.71
CA LYS A 37 16.55 6.70 5.35
C LYS A 37 15.49 6.13 6.30
N HIS A 38 15.65 6.32 7.60
CA HIS A 38 14.68 5.83 8.60
C HIS A 38 13.33 6.55 8.48
N ILE A 39 13.33 7.87 8.36
CA ILE A 39 12.10 8.66 8.19
C ILE A 39 11.32 8.22 6.93
N ASN A 40 12.03 8.02 5.82
CA ASN A 40 11.40 7.58 4.57
C ASN A 40 10.89 6.13 4.65
N ARG A 41 11.60 5.24 5.37
CA ARG A 41 11.12 3.87 5.64
C ARG A 41 9.83 3.88 6.44
N ASP A 42 9.75 4.70 7.49
CA ASP A 42 8.56 4.78 8.33
C ASP A 42 7.39 5.41 7.58
N ARG A 43 7.65 6.43 6.76
CA ARG A 43 6.65 6.98 5.84
C ARG A 43 6.09 5.92 4.90
N GLN A 44 6.95 5.11 4.29
CA GLN A 44 6.51 4.04 3.40
C GLN A 44 5.64 3.01 4.12
N ARG A 45 6.06 2.57 5.30
CA ARG A 45 5.29 1.64 6.14
C ARG A 45 3.92 2.21 6.51
N LEU A 46 3.85 3.48 6.92
CA LEU A 46 2.60 4.16 7.21
C LEU A 46 1.68 4.23 6.00
N MET A 47 2.22 4.57 4.81
CA MET A 47 1.42 4.61 3.58
C MET A 47 0.85 3.23 3.23
N GLN A 48 1.64 2.17 3.37
CA GLN A 48 1.18 0.79 3.14
C GLN A 48 0.10 0.38 4.14
N HIS A 49 0.31 0.66 5.43
CA HIS A 49 -0.65 0.35 6.48
C HIS A 49 -1.98 1.11 6.26
N MET A 50 -1.92 2.41 5.97
CA MET A 50 -3.09 3.23 5.67
C MET A 50 -3.83 2.75 4.41
N LYS A 51 -3.10 2.27 3.39
CA LYS A 51 -3.72 1.65 2.22
C LYS A 51 -4.47 0.37 2.61
N ALA A 52 -3.87 -0.49 3.43
CA ALA A 52 -4.51 -1.71 3.91
C ALA A 52 -5.80 -1.41 4.67
N LEU A 53 -5.76 -0.45 5.60
CA LEU A 53 -6.95 -0.01 6.35
C LEU A 53 -8.06 0.52 5.45
N ARG A 54 -7.74 1.27 4.38
CA ARG A 54 -8.76 1.73 3.42
C ARG A 54 -9.41 0.58 2.65
N VAL A 55 -8.62 -0.42 2.25
CA VAL A 55 -9.14 -1.61 1.56
C VAL A 55 -10.04 -2.42 2.50
N GLU A 56 -9.62 -2.61 3.74
CA GLU A 56 -10.39 -3.30 4.77
C GLU A 56 -11.70 -2.55 5.09
N ALA A 57 -11.64 -1.24 5.30
CA ALA A 57 -12.82 -0.41 5.52
C ALA A 57 -13.81 -0.48 4.34
N ARG A 58 -13.32 -0.57 3.10
CA ARG A 58 -14.17 -0.77 1.92
C ARG A 58 -14.82 -2.16 1.92
N ARG A 59 -14.06 -3.22 2.20
CA ARG A 59 -14.57 -4.60 2.30
C ARG A 59 -15.61 -4.74 3.41
N ASN A 60 -15.42 -4.02 4.51
CA ASN A 60 -16.32 -4.02 5.66
C ASN A 60 -17.41 -2.94 5.57
N CYS A 61 -17.51 -2.22 4.45
CA CYS A 61 -18.52 -1.18 4.28
C CYS A 61 -19.90 -1.84 4.17
N PRO A 62 -20.84 -1.57 5.10
CA PRO A 62 -22.14 -2.23 5.11
C PRO A 62 -22.94 -2.00 3.82
N ALA A 63 -22.78 -0.84 3.18
CA ALA A 63 -23.45 -0.52 1.92
C ALA A 63 -22.97 -1.41 0.75
N TRP A 64 -21.66 -1.69 0.69
CA TRP A 64 -21.11 -2.60 -0.33
C TRP A 64 -21.51 -4.04 -0.05
N GLN A 65 -21.42 -4.48 1.20
CA GLN A 65 -21.86 -5.83 1.60
C GLN A 65 -23.36 -6.04 1.36
N ALA A 66 -24.20 -5.04 1.66
CA ALA A 66 -25.64 -5.11 1.41
C ALA A 66 -25.96 -5.18 -0.09
N ARG A 67 -25.26 -4.40 -0.91
CA ARG A 67 -25.41 -4.43 -2.37
C ARG A 67 -25.00 -5.77 -2.95
N ASP A 68 -23.82 -6.29 -2.60
CA ASP A 68 -23.32 -7.55 -3.12
C ASP A 68 -24.21 -8.71 -2.67
N LYS A 69 -24.67 -8.70 -1.42
CA LYS A 69 -25.65 -9.67 -0.91
C LYS A 69 -26.98 -9.60 -1.66
N ALA A 70 -27.45 -8.41 -2.03
CA ALA A 70 -28.67 -8.25 -2.81
C ALA A 70 -28.50 -8.77 -4.25
N ILE A 71 -27.35 -8.50 -4.89
CA ILE A 71 -27.02 -9.04 -6.22
C ILE A 71 -26.96 -10.56 -6.19
N LEU A 72 -26.25 -11.15 -5.22
CA LEU A 72 -26.17 -12.61 -5.06
C LEU A 72 -27.56 -13.23 -4.86
N ARG A 73 -28.43 -12.59 -4.08
CA ARG A 73 -29.82 -13.05 -3.89
C ARG A 73 -30.60 -13.05 -5.21
N GLU A 74 -30.48 -12.00 -6.00
CA GLU A 74 -31.17 -11.88 -7.29
C GLU A 74 -30.63 -12.88 -8.32
N LEU A 75 -29.31 -13.08 -8.34
CA LEU A 75 -28.69 -14.11 -9.19
C LEU A 75 -29.17 -15.51 -8.80
N ASN A 76 -29.13 -15.86 -7.51
CA ASN A 76 -29.61 -17.16 -7.03
C ASN A 76 -31.10 -17.39 -7.32
N ALA A 77 -31.92 -16.34 -7.38
CA ALA A 77 -33.33 -16.47 -7.73
C ALA A 77 -33.55 -16.76 -9.23
N ARG A 78 -32.61 -16.38 -10.09
CA ARG A 78 -32.71 -16.51 -11.56
C ARG A 78 -31.91 -17.67 -12.12
N VAL A 79 -30.86 -18.09 -11.43
CA VAL A 79 -29.95 -19.14 -11.87
C VAL A 79 -30.52 -20.51 -11.49
N PRO A 80 -30.67 -21.44 -12.46
CA PRO A 80 -31.04 -22.82 -12.17
C PRO A 80 -30.02 -23.48 -11.25
N LYS A 81 -30.50 -24.37 -10.37
CA LYS A 81 -29.66 -25.00 -9.34
C LYS A 81 -28.47 -25.74 -9.94
N GLU A 82 -28.68 -26.40 -11.07
CA GLU A 82 -27.67 -27.20 -11.76
C GLU A 82 -26.49 -26.34 -12.22
N VAL A 83 -26.79 -25.13 -12.73
CA VAL A 83 -25.77 -24.16 -13.16
C VAL A 83 -25.01 -23.62 -11.95
N PHE A 84 -25.70 -23.35 -10.84
CA PHE A 84 -25.07 -22.90 -9.62
C PHE A 84 -24.11 -23.96 -9.05
N ASP A 85 -24.56 -25.22 -8.96
CA ASP A 85 -23.76 -26.33 -8.44
C ASP A 85 -22.52 -26.61 -9.32
N GLU A 86 -22.65 -26.48 -10.64
CA GLU A 86 -21.50 -26.57 -11.55
C GLU A 86 -20.49 -25.43 -11.32
N CYS A 87 -20.95 -24.18 -11.17
CA CYS A 87 -20.08 -23.05 -10.86
C CYS A 87 -19.33 -23.25 -9.55
N VAL A 88 -19.99 -23.76 -8.50
CA VAL A 88 -19.35 -24.05 -7.20
C VAL A 88 -18.26 -25.09 -7.37
N ARG A 89 -18.55 -26.20 -8.08
CA ARG A 89 -17.55 -27.26 -8.33
C ARG A 89 -16.31 -26.74 -9.03
N VAL A 90 -16.46 -25.91 -10.07
CA VAL A 90 -15.32 -25.32 -10.81
C VAL A 90 -14.46 -24.46 -9.89
N VAL A 91 -15.09 -23.62 -9.06
CA VAL A 91 -14.35 -22.75 -8.12
C VAL A 91 -13.64 -23.57 -7.05
N ASP A 92 -14.27 -24.60 -6.51
CA ASP A 92 -13.65 -25.48 -5.52
C ASP A 92 -12.41 -26.19 -6.10
N GLU A 93 -12.50 -26.71 -7.33
CA GLU A 93 -11.37 -27.31 -8.05
C GLU A 93 -10.23 -26.31 -8.28
N GLU A 94 -10.54 -25.07 -8.68
CA GLU A 94 -9.52 -24.01 -8.85
C GLU A 94 -8.85 -23.63 -7.52
N LEU A 95 -9.61 -23.54 -6.43
CA LEU A 95 -9.10 -23.20 -5.11
C LEU A 95 -8.23 -24.32 -4.51
N GLU A 96 -8.58 -25.58 -4.77
CA GLU A 96 -7.75 -26.73 -4.40
C GLU A 96 -6.40 -26.71 -5.12
N MET A 97 -6.37 -26.34 -6.41
CA MET A 97 -5.11 -26.23 -7.17
C MET A 97 -4.20 -25.08 -6.74
N MET A 98 -4.76 -24.04 -6.11
CA MET A 98 -4.01 -22.90 -5.61
C MET A 98 -3.41 -23.11 -4.21
N ARG A 99 -3.72 -24.25 -3.56
CA ARG A 99 -3.34 -24.56 -2.18
C ARG A 99 -2.10 -25.44 -2.11
#